data_AF-A0A2N0X1H1-F1
#
_entry.id   AF-A0A2N0X1H1-F1
#
_cell.length_a   1.000
_cell.length_b   1.000
_cell.length_c   1.000
_cell.angle_alpha   90.00
_cell.angle_beta   90.00
_cell.angle_gamma   90.00
#
_symmetry.space_group_name_H-M   'P 1'
#
loop_
_entity.id
_entity.type
_entity.pdbx_description
1 polymer ?
#
loop_
_entity_poly.entity_id
_entity_poly.type
_entity_poly.pdbx_seq_one_letter_code
_entity_poly.pdbx_strand_id
1 'polypeptide(L)' 'MNGSNYTLWMLIMIFMVFPCYFVGAFVLVEDEEIRKRFLIWGAIWGVIIFSVLLYLQMNEEFLFGKDILDAWFENNNELK' A
#
# COMPACT_ATOMS: atom_id res chain seq x y z
N MET A 1 5.92 5.64 18.18
CA MET A 1 4.79 5.22 17.31
C MET A 1 5.16 3.90 16.65
N ASN A 2 4.63 2.78 17.14
CA ASN A 2 4.66 1.52 16.39
C ASN A 2 3.45 1.51 15.45
N GLY A 3 3.48 2.38 14.43
CA GLY A 3 2.52 2.36 13.33
C GLY A 3 2.86 1.22 12.37
N SER A 4 1.85 0.55 11.83
CA SER A 4 2.07 -0.45 10.79
C SER A 4 2.77 0.23 9.62
N ASN A 5 3.94 -0.26 9.20
CA ASN A 5 4.68 0.36 8.11
C ASN A 5 3.99 0.04 6.76
N TYR A 6 3.01 0.85 6.37
CA TYR A 6 2.25 0.65 5.14
C TYR A 6 3.13 0.72 3.89
N THR A 7 4.22 1.50 3.94
CA THR A 7 5.25 1.50 2.89
C THR A 7 5.92 0.13 2.76
N LEU A 8 6.32 -0.49 3.86
CA LEU A 8 6.87 -1.85 3.84
C LEU A 8 5.86 -2.86 3.27
N TRP A 9 4.58 -2.74 3.63
CA TRP A 9 3.53 -3.60 3.07
C TRP A 9 3.34 -3.41 1.56
N MET A 10 3.38 -2.18 1.07
CA MET A 10 3.37 -1.89 -0.37
C MET A 10 4.58 -2.52 -1.08
N LEU A 11 5.77 -2.42 -0.50
CA LEU A 11 6.98 -3.05 -1.05
C LEU A 11 6.86 -4.58 -1.10
N ILE A 12 6.41 -5.21 -0.01
CA ILE A 12 6.15 -6.66 0.01
C ILE A 12 5.16 -7.05 -1.07
N MET A 13 4.10 -6.26 -1.25
CA MET A 13 3.08 -6.55 -2.24
C MET A 13 3.63 -6.51 -3.68
N ILE A 14 4.46 -5.51 -4.00
CA ILE A 14 5.05 -5.32 -5.33
C ILE A 14 6.17 -6.34 -5.61
N PHE A 15 7.09 -6.54 -4.65
CA PHE A 15 8.31 -7.29 -4.89
C PHE A 15 8.20 -8.77 -4.55
N MET A 16 7.24 -9.16 -3.71
CA MET A 16 7.10 -10.54 -3.26
C MET A 16 5.76 -11.14 -3.68
N VAL A 17 4.64 -10.49 -3.35
CA VAL A 17 3.31 -11.07 -3.60
C VAL A 17 2.98 -11.12 -5.08
N PHE A 18 3.17 -10.02 -5.82
CA PHE A 18 2.86 -9.96 -7.25
C PHE A 18 3.67 -10.97 -8.08
N PRO A 19 5.02 -11.04 -7.95
CA PRO A 19 5.82 -12.01 -8.70
C PRO A 19 5.45 -13.45 -8.36
N CYS A 20 5.27 -13.77 -7.07
CA CYS A 20 4.85 -15.11 -6.64
C CYS A 20 3.45 -15.46 -7.17
N TYR A 21 2.52 -14.52 -7.19
CA TYR A 21 1.18 -14.71 -7.74
C TYR A 21 1.24 -15.01 -9.25
N PHE A 22 2.03 -14.24 -10.00
CA PHE A 22 2.23 -14.46 -11.42
C PHE A 22 2.85 -15.83 -11.69
N VAL A 23 3.95 -16.17 -11.02
CA VAL A 23 4.60 -17.47 -11.18
C VAL A 23 3.64 -18.60 -10.81
N GLY A 24 2.92 -18.47 -9.69
CA GLY A 24 1.91 -19.45 -9.28
C GLY A 24 0.80 -19.63 -10.32
N ALA A 25 0.29 -18.54 -10.90
CA ALA A 25 -0.72 -18.60 -11.95
C ALA A 25 -0.23 -19.31 -13.22
N PHE A 26 1.04 -19.13 -13.60
CA PHE A 26 1.61 -19.79 -14.78
C PHE A 26 2.02 -21.24 -14.54
N VAL A 27 2.39 -21.60 -13.30
CA VAL A 27 2.81 -22.97 -12.95
C VAL A 27 1.61 -23.86 -12.60
N LEU A 28 0.61 -23.34 -11.89
CA LEU A 28 -0.50 -24.13 -11.36
C LEU A 28 -1.73 -24.18 -12.27
N VAL A 29 -1.86 -23.25 -13.22
CA VAL A 29 -3.01 -23.17 -14.12
C VAL A 29 -2.56 -23.41 -15.56
N GLU A 30 -2.78 -24.64 -16.03
CA GLU A 30 -2.45 -25.05 -17.39
C GLU A 30 -3.42 -24.47 -18.43
N ASP A 31 -4.71 -24.35 -18.06
CA ASP A 31 -5.75 -23.81 -18.93
C ASP A 31 -5.55 -22.30 -19.16
N GLU A 32 -5.43 -21.91 -20.43
CA GLU A 32 -5.13 -20.53 -20.81
C GLU A 32 -6.27 -19.55 -20.48
N GLU A 33 -7.54 -19.97 -20.61
CA GLU A 33 -8.68 -19.11 -20.33
C GLU A 33 -8.83 -18.89 -18.83
N ILE A 34 -8.70 -19.97 -18.04
CA ILE A 34 -8.76 -19.90 -16.59
C ILE A 34 -7.61 -19.05 -16.05
N ARG A 35 -6.39 -19.23 -16.59
CA ARG A 35 -5.22 -18.42 -16.19
C ARG A 35 -5.42 -16.95 -16.48
N LYS A 36 -5.94 -16.59 -17.66
CA LYS A 36 -6.26 -15.19 -18.01
C LYS A 36 -7.25 -14.57 -17.03
N ARG A 37 -8.35 -15.28 -16.72
CA ARG A 37 -9.33 -14.81 -15.73
C ARG A 37 -8.70 -14.65 -14.36
N PHE A 38 -7.89 -15.61 -13.92
CA PHE A 38 -7.21 -15.56 -12.64
C PHE A 38 -6.26 -14.36 -12.55
N LEU A 39 -5.46 -14.11 -13.58
CA LEU A 39 -4.57 -12.93 -13.63
C LEU A 39 -5.35 -11.61 -13.58
N ILE A 40 -6.46 -11.49 -14.31
CA ILE A 40 -7.31 -10.30 -14.30
C ILE A 40 -7.91 -10.06 -12.92
N TRP A 41 -8.50 -11.08 -12.30
CA TRP A 41 -9.07 -10.97 -10.97
C TRP A 41 -8.00 -10.64 -9.91
N GLY A 42 -6.84 -11.28 -10.00
CA GLY A 42 -5.70 -10.96 -9.14
C GLY A 42 -5.23 -9.52 -9.28
N ALA A 43 -5.19 -9.00 -10.51
CA ALA A 43 -4.86 -7.60 -10.76
C ALA A 43 -5.89 -6.64 -10.17
N ILE A 44 -7.19 -6.93 -10.32
CA ILE A 44 -8.27 -6.12 -9.73
C ILE A 44 -8.13 -6.07 -8.21
N TRP A 45 -8.01 -7.23 -7.55
CA TRP A 45 -7.80 -7.30 -6.11
C TRP A 45 -6.50 -6.61 -5.69
N GLY A 46 -5.44 -6.77 -6.48
CA GLY A 46 -4.16 -6.12 -6.30
C GLY A 46 -4.28 -4.59 -6.25
N VAL A 47 -4.96 -4.01 -7.23
CA VAL A 47 -5.21 -2.56 -7.31
C VAL A 47 -6.03 -2.07 -6.12
N ILE A 48 -7.07 -2.81 -5.72
CA ILE A 48 -7.92 -2.43 -4.58
C ILE A 48 -7.09 -2.39 -3.30
N ILE A 49 -6.35 -3.46 -2.99
CA ILE A 49 -5.53 -3.54 -1.77
C ILE A 49 -4.44 -2.46 -1.80
N PHE A 50 -3.77 -2.26 -2.94
CA PHE A 50 -2.74 -1.24 -3.08
C PHE A 50 -3.29 0.17 -2.87
N SER A 51 -4.48 0.46 -3.38
CA SER A 51 -5.16 1.76 -3.18
C SER A 51 -5.50 2.00 -1.71
N VAL A 52 -5.92 0.97 -0.98
CA VAL A 52 -6.19 1.06 0.47
C VAL A 52 -4.90 1.33 1.24
N LEU A 53 -3.82 0.62 0.92
CA LEU A 53 -2.52 0.83 1.57
C LEU A 53 -1.97 2.24 1.32
N LEU A 54 -2.11 2.74 0.09
CA LEU A 54 -1.76 4.13 -0.24
C LEU A 54 -2.56 5.14 0.56
N TYR A 55 -3.88 4.95 0.68
CA TYR A 55 -4.73 5.84 1.47
C TYR A 55 -4.30 5.88 2.94
N LEU A 56 -3.99 4.72 3.53
CA LEU A 56 -3.53 4.64 4.92
C LEU A 56 -2.17 5.30 5.11
N GLN A 57 -1.22 5.09 4.19
CA GLN A 57 0.08 5.75 4.22
C GLN A 57 -0.06 7.28 4.15
N MET A 58 -0.89 7.79 3.23
CA MET A 58 -1.14 9.23 3.12
C MET A 58 -1.76 9.81 4.39
N ASN A 59 -2.65 9.06 5.04
CA ASN A 59 -3.27 9.52 6.28
C ASN A 59 -2.26 9.61 7.44
N GLU A 60 -1.32 8.66 7.55
CA GLU A 60 -0.23 8.74 8.53
C GLU A 60 0.67 9.95 8.27
N GLU A 61 1.06 10.20 7.02
CA GLU A 61 1.88 11.36 6.66
C GLU A 61 1.17 12.69 6.94
N PHE A 62 -0.13 12.76 6.67
CA PHE A 62 -0.94 13.95 6.97
C PHE A 62 -1.01 14.24 8.47
N LEU A 63 -1.29 13.21 9.28
CA LEU A 63 -1.32 13.34 10.74
C LEU A 63 0.04 13.76 11.30
N PHE A 64 1.12 13.14 10.83
CA PHE A 64 2.47 13.49 11.23
C PHE A 64 2.84 14.94 10.87
N GLY A 65 2.47 15.39 9.67
CA GLY A 65 2.69 16.78 9.25
C GLY A 65 1.91 17.79 10.10
N LYS A 66 0.67 17.45 10.46
CA LYS A 66 -0.14 18.25 11.38
C LYS A 66 0.51 18.35 12.76
N ASP A 67 0.94 17.23 13.35
CA ASP A 67 1.55 17.21 14.68
C ASP A 67 2.84 18.06 14.72
N ILE A 68 3.64 18.05 13.66
CA ILE A 68 4.82 18.94 13.53
C ILE A 68 4.41 20.41 13.49
N LEU A 69 3.38 20.73 12.71
CA LEU A 69 2.92 22.10 12.55
C LEU A 69 2.32 22.65 13.85
N ASP A 70 1.52 21.85 14.54
CA ASP A 70 0.95 22.18 15.85
C ASP A 70 2.07 22.40 16.87
N ALA A 71 3.07 21.52 16.92
CA ALA A 71 4.24 21.68 17.78
C ALA A 71 5.07 22.94 17.44
N TRP A 72 5.18 23.28 16.15
CA TRP A 72 5.88 24.50 15.73
C TRP A 72 5.13 25.77 16.14
N PHE A 73 3.79 25.78 16.03
CA PHE A 73 2.96 26.90 16.48
C PHE A 73 3.00 27.07 18.00
N GLU A 74 2.95 25.98 18.77
CA GLU A 74 3.10 26.04 20.23
C GLU A 74 4.46 26.62 20.64
N ASN A 75 5.51 26.29 19.90
CA ASN A 75 6.88 26.72 20.22
C ASN A 75 7.23 28.11 19.68
N ASN A 76 6.44 28.67 18.74
CA ASN A 76 6.61 30.01 18.17
C ASN A 76 5.38 30.89 18.45
N ASN A 77 5.00 30.96 19.73
CA ASN A 77 3.88 31.77 20.25
C ASN A 77 3.99 33.29 19.98
N GLU A 78 5.07 33.77 19.38
CA GLU A 78 5.34 35.20 19.12
C GLU A 78 4.64 35.77 17.88
N LEU A 79 3.94 34.93 17.09
CA LEU A 79 3.21 35.34 15.87
C LEU A 79 1.68 35.46 16.05
N LYS A 80 1.17 35.33 17.29
CA LYS A 80 -0.22 35.68 17.65
C LYS A 80 -0.30 37.10 18.20
#